data_AF-A0A316RIK1-F1
#
_entry.id   AF-A0A316RIK1-F1
#
_cell.length_a   1.000
_cell.length_b   1.000
_cell.length_c   1.000
_cell.angle_alpha   90.00
_cell.angle_beta   90.00
_cell.angle_gamma   90.00
#
_symmetry.space_group_name_H-M   'P 1'
#
loop_
_entity.id
_entity.type
_entity.pdbx_description
1 polymer ?
#
loop_
_entity_poly.entity_id
_entity_poly.type
_entity_poly.pdbx_seq_one_letter_code
_entity_poly.pdbx_strand_id
1 'polypeptide(L)'
;MSGWQIALIVAAVLLLGLVLLPAFNRWQVRRMPADQQILLIMKQAKGLHYIRNVSGGKQGFLYYVKNKRKILVYPWVCRGRVRVITKKDPFDRWDYPEEQAPLTREERMQARQVLADYARRSNQRIVWNDKTEQ
;
A
#
# COMPACT_ATOMS: atom_id res chain seq x y z
N MET A 1 43.70 -18.27 -2.21
CA MET A 1 42.27 -18.57 -1.94
C MET A 1 41.90 -19.80 -2.75
N SER A 2 41.37 -20.84 -2.11
CA SER A 2 40.92 -22.03 -2.83
C SER A 2 39.62 -21.75 -3.59
N GLY A 3 39.36 -22.42 -4.72
CA GLY A 3 38.15 -22.21 -5.52
C GLY A 3 36.84 -22.38 -4.72
N TRP A 4 36.88 -23.22 -3.68
CA TRP A 4 35.78 -23.39 -2.73
C TRP A 4 35.49 -22.13 -1.88
N GLN A 5 36.52 -21.41 -1.43
CA GLN A 5 36.34 -20.15 -0.71
C GLN A 5 35.69 -19.08 -1.59
N ILE A 6 36.07 -19.03 -2.87
CA ILE A 6 35.48 -18.09 -3.84
C ILE A 6 34.00 -18.43 -4.04
N ALA A 7 33.66 -19.71 -4.23
CA ALA A 7 32.27 -20.15 -4.37
C ALA A 7 31.41 -19.79 -3.15
N LEU A 8 31.94 -19.97 -1.93
CA LEU A 8 31.25 -19.59 -0.69
C LEU A 8 31.04 -18.08 -0.59
N ILE A 9 32.04 -17.26 -0.94
CA ILE A 9 31.92 -15.80 -0.94
C ILE A 9 30.85 -15.36 -1.95
N VAL A 10 30.86 -15.89 -3.17
CA VAL A 10 29.87 -15.57 -4.21
C VAL A 10 28.47 -15.98 -3.76
N ALA A 11 28.30 -17.17 -3.18
CA ALA A 11 27.03 -17.63 -2.64
C ALA A 11 26.52 -16.70 -1.51
N ALA A 12 27.40 -16.26 -0.61
CA ALA A 12 27.05 -15.33 0.46
C ALA A 12 26.61 -13.96 -0.09
N VAL A 13 27.32 -13.42 -1.09
CA VAL A 13 26.96 -12.14 -1.73
C VAL A 13 25.61 -12.24 -2.44
N LEU A 14 25.35 -13.34 -3.16
CA LEU A 14 24.07 -13.59 -3.81
C LEU A 14 22.92 -13.72 -2.80
N LEU A 15 23.14 -14.48 -1.71
CA LEU A 15 22.16 -14.61 -0.63
C LEU A 15 21.82 -13.24 -0.03
N LEU A 16 22.84 -12.42 0.24
CA LEU A 16 22.66 -11.11 0.85
C LEU A 16 21.93 -10.15 -0.09
N GLY A 17 22.31 -10.12 -1.38
CA GLY A 17 21.70 -9.25 -2.39
C GLY A 17 20.26 -9.62 -2.75
N LEU A 18 19.99 -10.92 -2.91
CA LEU A 18 18.69 -11.39 -3.41
C LEU A 18 17.66 -11.66 -2.29
N VAL A 19 18.11 -11.97 -1.08
CA VAL A 19 17.21 -12.40 0.00
C VAL A 19 17.21 -11.41 1.16
N LEU A 20 18.40 -11.10 1.71
CA LEU A 20 18.48 -10.30 2.94
C LEU A 20 18.10 -8.84 2.69
N LEU A 21 18.67 -8.19 1.67
CA LEU A 21 18.37 -6.78 1.37
C LEU A 21 16.88 -6.55 1.06
N PRO A 22 16.20 -7.34 0.20
CA PRO A 22 14.77 -7.15 -0.04
C PRO A 22 13.90 -7.42 1.19
N ALA A 23 14.24 -8.42 2.00
CA ALA A 23 13.52 -8.72 3.23
C ALA A 23 13.66 -7.58 4.26
N PHE A 24 14.87 -7.06 4.43
CA PHE A 24 15.15 -5.95 5.33
C PHE A 24 14.42 -4.66 4.89
N ASN A 25 14.44 -4.34 3.60
CA ASN A 25 13.71 -3.18 3.06
C ASN A 25 12.20 -3.29 3.32
N ARG A 26 11.58 -4.47 3.08
CA ARG A 26 10.15 -4.70 3.38
C ARG A 26 9.85 -4.55 4.87
N TRP A 27 10.76 -5.01 5.71
CA TRP A 27 10.61 -4.91 7.16
C TRP A 27 10.72 -3.46 7.66
N GLN A 28 11.67 -2.68 7.13
CA GLN A 28 11.80 -1.26 7.44
C GLN A 28 10.55 -0.48 7.04
N VAL A 29 10.04 -0.68 5.82
CA VAL A 29 8.82 0.02 5.36
C VAL A 29 7.62 -0.25 6.27
N ARG A 30 7.49 -1.46 6.82
CA ARG A 30 6.41 -1.79 7.78
C ARG A 30 6.56 -1.09 9.13
N ARG A 31 7.78 -0.74 9.53
CA ARG A 31 8.07 -0.06 10.81
C ARG A 31 8.14 1.47 10.69
N MET A 32 8.19 2.01 9.47
CA MET A 32 8.18 3.46 9.25
C MET A 32 6.86 4.09 9.69
N PRO A 33 6.87 5.34 10.17
CA PRO A 33 5.65 6.12 10.38
C PRO A 33 4.90 6.33 9.05
N ALA A 34 3.59 6.55 9.13
CA ALA A 34 2.70 6.64 7.97
C ALA A 34 3.16 7.69 6.95
N ASP A 35 3.64 8.85 7.40
CA ASP A 35 4.11 9.94 6.52
C ASP A 35 5.31 9.54 5.68
N GLN A 36 6.28 8.82 6.27
CA GLN A 36 7.44 8.30 5.54
C GLN A 36 7.05 7.19 4.56
N GLN A 37 6.08 6.34 4.93
CA GLN A 37 5.54 5.34 4.00
C GLN A 37 4.89 6.01 2.79
N ILE A 38 4.10 7.07 3.03
CA ILE A 38 3.43 7.85 2.00
C ILE A 38 4.45 8.45 1.02
N LEU A 39 5.50 9.10 1.51
CA LEU A 39 6.58 9.66 0.67
C LEU A 39 7.29 8.59 -0.17
N LEU A 40 7.57 7.43 0.42
CA LEU A 40 8.22 6.32 -0.27
C LEU A 40 7.30 5.74 -1.36
N ILE A 41 6.01 5.62 -1.07
CA ILE A 41 4.97 5.19 -2.02
C ILE A 41 4.82 6.20 -3.16
N MET A 42 4.84 7.50 -2.88
CA MET A 42 4.82 8.55 -3.89
C MET A 42 6.03 8.49 -4.83
N LYS A 43 7.23 8.25 -4.29
CA LYS A 43 8.45 8.07 -5.11
C LYS A 43 8.34 6.84 -6.01
N GLN A 44 7.71 5.77 -5.53
CA GLN A 44 7.53 4.53 -6.29
C GLN A 44 6.37 4.58 -7.30
N ALA A 45 5.39 5.48 -7.10
CA ALA A 45 4.30 5.68 -8.03
C ALA A 45 4.83 6.24 -9.37
N LYS A 46 4.99 5.34 -10.35
CA LYS A 46 5.45 5.68 -11.72
C LYS A 46 4.33 6.21 -12.63
N GLY A 47 3.07 6.15 -12.19
CA GLY A 47 1.90 6.59 -12.97
C GLY A 47 0.96 7.49 -12.16
N LEU A 48 -0.13 7.90 -12.81
CA LEU A 48 -1.19 8.72 -12.20
C LEU A 48 -1.86 7.91 -11.07
N HIS A 49 -2.31 6.69 -11.34
CA HIS A 49 -3.03 5.86 -10.39
C HIS A 49 -2.16 4.70 -9.89
N TYR A 50 -1.83 4.70 -8.60
CA TYR A 50 -1.06 3.64 -7.96
C TYR A 50 -1.73 3.20 -6.67
N ILE A 51 -1.93 1.88 -6.50
CA ILE A 51 -2.48 1.31 -5.28
C ILE A 51 -1.49 0.35 -4.65
N ARG A 52 -1.25 0.49 -3.35
CA ARG A 52 -0.33 -0.37 -2.61
C ARG A 52 -0.87 -0.71 -1.24
N ASN A 53 -0.83 -1.99 -0.92
CA ASN A 53 -1.13 -2.48 0.41
C ASN A 53 0.16 -2.61 1.24
N VAL A 54 0.21 -1.93 2.37
CA VAL A 54 1.24 -2.12 3.40
C VAL A 54 0.56 -2.77 4.60
N SER A 55 0.96 -4.01 4.89
CA SER A 55 0.30 -4.82 5.91
C SER A 55 1.29 -5.50 6.84
N GLY A 56 0.88 -5.60 8.11
CA GLY A 56 1.63 -6.24 9.20
C GLY A 56 0.93 -7.50 9.74
N GLY A 57 0.08 -8.15 8.94
CA GLY A 57 -0.69 -9.33 9.36
C GLY A 57 -2.18 -9.07 9.36
N LYS A 58 -2.80 -9.02 10.56
CA LYS A 58 -4.26 -8.84 10.73
C LYS A 58 -4.74 -7.41 10.48
N GLN A 59 -3.86 -6.45 10.24
CA GLN A 59 -4.22 -5.08 9.92
C GLN A 59 -3.20 -4.46 8.97
N GLY A 60 -3.60 -3.38 8.33
CA GLY A 60 -2.74 -2.63 7.43
C GLY A 60 -3.39 -1.39 6.87
N PHE A 61 -2.68 -0.78 5.94
CA PHE A 61 -3.11 0.42 5.22
C PHE A 61 -3.04 0.14 3.73
N LEU A 62 -4.12 0.46 3.03
CA LEU A 62 -4.14 0.47 1.58
C LEU A 62 -4.03 1.91 1.11
N TYR A 63 -2.95 2.21 0.40
CA TYR A 63 -2.67 3.54 -0.13
C TYR A 63 -3.11 3.61 -1.57
N TYR A 64 -3.98 4.57 -1.90
CA TYR A 64 -4.31 4.95 -3.26
C TYR A 64 -3.72 6.32 -3.58
N VAL A 65 -2.86 6.38 -4.58
CA VAL A 65 -2.23 7.60 -5.09
C VAL A 65 -2.88 7.93 -6.44
N LYS A 66 -3.49 9.13 -6.56
CA LYS A 66 -4.13 9.60 -7.82
C LYS A 66 -3.19 10.45 -8.69
N ASN A 67 -2.31 11.18 -8.03
CA ASN A 67 -1.22 11.97 -8.56
C ASN A 67 -0.26 12.11 -7.39
N LYS A 68 1.05 12.28 -7.60
CA LYS A 68 2.07 12.37 -6.51
C LYS A 68 1.81 13.46 -5.43
N ARG A 69 0.64 14.09 -5.39
CA ARG A 69 0.16 15.05 -4.40
C ARG A 69 -1.14 14.65 -3.71
N LYS A 70 -1.94 13.72 -4.26
CA LYS A 70 -3.27 13.34 -3.75
C LYS A 70 -3.31 11.86 -3.38
N ILE A 71 -3.53 11.57 -2.11
CA ILE A 71 -3.43 10.20 -1.56
C ILE A 71 -4.61 9.93 -0.62
N LEU A 72 -5.20 8.76 -0.80
CA LEU A 72 -6.17 8.17 0.11
C LEU A 72 -5.52 7.01 0.85
N VAL A 73 -5.77 6.97 2.14
CA VAL A 73 -5.33 5.91 3.05
C VAL A 73 -6.55 5.19 3.56
N TYR A 74 -6.67 3.91 3.22
CA TYR A 74 -7.71 3.03 3.73
C TYR A 74 -7.13 2.14 4.83
N PRO A 75 -7.25 2.53 6.11
CA PRO A 75 -6.95 1.62 7.22
C PRO A 75 -7.90 0.43 7.15
N TRP A 76 -7.37 -0.77 7.26
CA TRP A 76 -8.16 -1.99 7.23
C TRP A 76 -7.74 -2.97 8.31
N VAL A 77 -8.71 -3.76 8.77
CA VAL A 77 -8.51 -4.87 9.70
C VAL A 77 -9.08 -6.16 9.11
N CYS A 78 -8.43 -7.28 9.40
CA CYS A 78 -8.87 -8.60 8.99
C CYS A 78 -9.93 -9.10 9.96
N ARG A 79 -11.14 -9.37 9.46
CA ARG A 79 -12.23 -10.01 10.20
C ARG A 79 -12.56 -11.33 9.47
N GLY A 80 -12.08 -12.44 10.03
CA GLY A 80 -12.20 -13.75 9.40
C GLY A 80 -11.41 -13.81 8.08
N ARG A 81 -12.10 -14.05 6.96
CA ARG A 81 -11.50 -14.08 5.60
C ARG A 81 -11.63 -12.75 4.85
N VAL A 82 -12.16 -11.71 5.50
CA VAL A 82 -12.50 -10.43 4.87
C VAL A 82 -11.63 -9.31 5.45
N ARG A 83 -11.20 -8.39 4.61
CA ARG A 83 -10.55 -7.15 5.05
C ARG A 83 -11.59 -6.04 5.09
N VAL A 84 -11.78 -5.46 6.26
CA VAL A 84 -12.77 -4.42 6.48
C VAL A 84 -12.04 -3.08 6.62
N ILE A 85 -12.33 -2.16 5.71
CA ILE A 85 -11.86 -0.77 5.82
C ILE A 85 -12.60 -0.12 6.99
N THR A 86 -11.85 0.44 7.93
CA THR A 86 -12.38 0.99 9.19
C THR A 86 -12.68 2.49 9.10
N LYS A 87 -12.25 3.15 8.02
CA LYS A 87 -12.57 4.56 7.74
C LYS A 87 -14.09 4.72 7.55
N LYS A 88 -14.69 5.69 8.26
CA LYS A 88 -16.15 5.90 8.30
C LYS A 88 -16.75 6.21 6.93
N ASP A 89 -16.12 7.12 6.20
CA ASP A 89 -16.34 7.39 4.78
C ASP A 89 -14.99 7.26 4.07
N PRO A 90 -14.74 6.15 3.35
CA PRO A 90 -13.47 5.90 2.66
C PRO A 90 -13.14 6.97 1.60
N PHE A 91 -14.14 7.69 1.10
CA PHE A 91 -14.01 8.62 -0.02
C PHE A 91 -14.38 10.05 0.37
N ASP A 92 -14.25 10.43 1.65
CA ASP A 92 -14.57 11.76 2.16
C ASP A 92 -13.62 12.85 1.64
N ARG A 93 -12.36 12.75 2.06
CA ARG A 93 -11.31 13.74 1.91
C ARG A 93 -10.01 13.03 1.59
N TRP A 94 -9.15 13.73 0.86
CA TRP A 94 -7.78 13.30 0.66
C TRP A 94 -7.06 13.27 2.02
N ASP A 95 -6.36 12.17 2.32
CA ASP A 95 -5.55 12.07 3.54
C ASP A 95 -4.19 12.79 3.38
N TYR A 96 -3.82 13.09 2.13
CA TYR A 96 -2.68 13.94 1.76
C TYR A 96 -3.00 14.70 0.47
N PRO A 97 -2.70 16.00 0.37
CA PRO A 97 -1.87 16.82 1.26
C PRO A 97 -2.66 17.41 2.45
N GLU A 98 -1.99 18.15 3.34
CA GLU A 98 -2.56 18.69 4.61
C GLU A 98 -3.88 19.46 4.46
N GLU A 99 -4.12 20.08 3.29
CA GLU A 99 -5.37 20.78 2.99
C GLU A 99 -6.62 19.87 3.03
N GLN A 100 -6.46 18.54 3.05
CA GLN A 100 -7.52 17.52 3.20
C GLN A 100 -8.82 17.86 2.44
N ALA A 101 -8.66 18.29 1.19
CA ALA A 101 -9.77 18.71 0.36
C ALA A 101 -10.76 17.55 0.17
N PRO A 102 -12.09 17.83 0.17
CA PRO A 102 -13.08 16.82 -0.16
C PRO A 102 -12.89 16.32 -1.59
N LEU A 103 -13.19 15.04 -1.82
CA LEU A 103 -13.12 14.46 -3.16
C LEU A 103 -14.26 14.99 -4.04
N THR A 104 -13.94 15.34 -5.28
CA THR A 104 -14.98 15.62 -6.29
C THR A 104 -15.75 14.34 -6.63
N ARG A 105 -16.94 14.49 -7.23
CA ARG A 105 -17.77 13.33 -7.63
C ARG A 105 -17.02 12.35 -8.54
N GLU A 106 -16.28 12.88 -9.50
CA GLU A 106 -15.43 12.10 -10.40
C GLU A 106 -14.29 11.40 -9.66
N GLU A 107 -13.65 12.10 -8.71
CA GLU A 107 -12.60 11.52 -7.87
C GLU A 107 -13.09 10.35 -7.02
N ARG A 108 -14.31 10.48 -6.47
CA ARG A 108 -14.97 9.40 -5.73
C ARG A 108 -15.23 8.19 -6.62
N MET A 109 -15.80 8.40 -7.80
CA MET A 109 -16.06 7.31 -8.76
C MET A 109 -14.78 6.60 -9.17
N GLN A 110 -13.72 7.36 -9.44
CA GLN A 110 -12.44 6.80 -9.82
C GLN A 110 -11.78 6.03 -8.67
N ALA A 111 -11.78 6.58 -7.45
CA ALA A 111 -11.22 5.92 -6.27
C ALA A 111 -11.94 4.60 -5.96
N ARG A 112 -13.27 4.57 -6.12
CA ARG A 112 -14.10 3.34 -6.04
C ARG A 112 -13.68 2.30 -7.06
N GLN A 113 -13.57 2.70 -8.32
CA GLN A 113 -13.21 1.79 -9.40
C GLN A 113 -11.83 1.16 -9.13
N VAL A 114 -10.84 1.97 -8.74
CA VAL A 114 -9.50 1.48 -8.42
C VAL A 114 -9.53 0.53 -7.21
N LEU A 115 -10.31 0.82 -6.18
CA LEU A 115 -10.45 -0.04 -5.01
C LEU A 115 -11.12 -1.38 -5.35
N ALA A 116 -12.19 -1.34 -6.16
CA ALA A 116 -12.91 -2.52 -6.62
C ALA A 116 -12.05 -3.39 -7.54
N ASP A 117 -11.30 -2.77 -8.47
CA ASP A 117 -10.36 -3.45 -9.35
C ASP A 117 -9.24 -4.11 -8.55
N TYR A 118 -8.73 -3.43 -7.52
CA TYR A 118 -7.74 -4.01 -6.62
C TYR A 118 -8.29 -5.22 -5.85
N ALA A 119 -9.51 -5.12 -5.29
CA ALA A 119 -10.16 -6.23 -4.60
C ALA A 119 -10.32 -7.45 -5.52
N ARG A 120 -10.75 -7.21 -6.77
CA ARG A 120 -10.90 -8.25 -7.80
C ARG A 120 -9.56 -8.89 -8.17
N ARG A 121 -8.53 -8.10 -8.48
CA ARG A 121 -7.21 -8.60 -8.90
C ARG A 121 -6.45 -9.31 -7.79
N SER A 122 -6.58 -8.83 -6.55
CA SER A 122 -5.87 -9.42 -5.41
C SER A 122 -6.56 -10.67 -4.85
N ASN A 123 -7.72 -11.06 -5.42
CA ASN A 123 -8.61 -12.11 -4.92
C ASN A 123 -8.94 -11.91 -3.42
N GLN A 124 -9.00 -10.66 -2.98
CA GLN A 124 -9.28 -10.30 -1.60
C GLN A 124 -10.68 -9.75 -1.51
N ARG A 125 -11.46 -10.30 -0.58
CA ARG A 125 -12.75 -9.74 -0.21
C ARG A 125 -12.51 -8.54 0.69
N ILE A 126 -12.63 -7.35 0.12
CA ILE A 126 -12.52 -6.07 0.84
C ILE A 126 -13.94 -5.52 1.02
N VAL A 127 -14.29 -5.15 2.25
CA VAL A 127 -15.56 -4.51 2.59
C VAL A 127 -15.27 -3.11 3.08
N TRP A 128 -16.01 -2.13 2.58
CA TRP A 128 -15.88 -0.75 2.99
C TRP A 128 -17.26 -0.13 3.14
N ASN A 129 -17.36 0.86 4.03
CA ASN A 129 -18.63 1.53 4.31
C ASN A 129 -18.81 2.70 3.35
N ASP A 130 -19.56 2.48 2.27
CA ASP A 130 -19.90 3.55 1.33
C ASP A 130 -21.32 4.03 1.58
N LYS A 131 -21.47 5.20 2.21
CA LYS A 131 -22.80 5.77 2.51
C LYS A 131 -23.56 6.26 1.28
N THR A 132 -22.97 6.18 0.10
CA THR A 132 -23.54 6.70 -1.14
C THR A 132 -24.34 5.64 -1.92
N GLU A 133 -24.50 4.43 -1.36
CA GLU A 133 -25.46 3.40 -1.81
C GLU A 133 -26.68 3.31 -0.87
N GLN A 134 -27.10 4.42 -0.25
CA GLN A 134 -28.42 4.56 0.37
C GLN A 134 -29.19 5.70 -0.28
#